data_AF-A0AAU9US39-F1
#
_entry.id   AF-A0AAU9US39-F1
#
_cell.length_a   1.000
_cell.length_b   1.000
_cell.length_c   1.000
_cell.angle_alpha   90.00
_cell.angle_beta   90.00
_cell.angle_gamma   90.00
#
_symmetry.space_group_name_H-M   'P 1'
#
loop_
_entity.id
_entity.type
_entity.pdbx_description
1 polymer ?
#
loop_
_entity_poly.entity_id
_entity_poly.type
_entity_poly.pdbx_seq_one_letter_code
_entity_poly.pdbx_strand_id
1 'polypeptide(L)'
;MYLLCFRFNAVVGYALYLIVWQDWQVHVTSTPAEVGGPALLTCTTPAAVREHASVAAWYRDEAVLSAGDHFSGPTLLVDEGWKLIVRFVRVEDASAQYSCSVLDSLTGERRRSTPISIDVAPMSSSSAPRAVAPGTWEASARRGGDAVLPCMVHANPPPTIT
;
A
#
# COMPACT_ATOMS: atom_id res chain seq x y z
N MET A 1 10.60 -11.89 -13.95
CA MET A 1 11.89 -12.49 -14.35
C MET A 1 12.89 -11.36 -14.53
N TYR A 2 13.84 -11.17 -13.60
CA TYR A 2 14.59 -9.91 -13.51
C TYR A 2 16.09 -10.15 -13.63
N LEU A 3 16.67 -9.70 -14.75
CA LEU A 3 18.11 -9.60 -14.93
C LEU A 3 18.61 -8.30 -14.28
N LEU A 4 19.26 -8.39 -13.12
CA LEU A 4 20.12 -7.33 -12.63
C LEU A 4 21.55 -7.63 -13.07
N CYS A 5 22.01 -6.94 -14.12
CA CYS A 5 23.38 -7.08 -14.62
C CYS A 5 24.31 -6.22 -13.75
N PHE A 6 24.83 -6.77 -12.66
CA PHE A 6 25.86 -6.09 -11.86
C PHE A 6 27.19 -6.09 -12.63
N ARG A 7 27.66 -4.89 -13.03
CA ARG A 7 29.02 -4.68 -13.53
C ARG A 7 29.99 -4.74 -12.34
N PHE A 8 30.57 -5.90 -12.06
CA PHE A 8 31.80 -6.00 -11.29
C PHE A 8 32.99 -5.84 -12.25
N ASN A 9 33.83 -4.83 -12.01
CA ASN A 9 35.06 -4.59 -12.76
C ASN A 9 36.12 -5.59 -12.26
N ALA A 10 36.02 -6.84 -12.69
CA ALA A 10 37.05 -7.86 -12.45
C ALA A 10 38.06 -7.80 -13.59
N VAL A 11 39.27 -7.40 -13.25
CA VAL A 11 40.45 -7.53 -14.10
C VAL A 11 40.60 -9.02 -14.47
N VAL A 12 40.81 -9.29 -15.77
CA VAL A 12 41.02 -10.59 -16.43
C VAL A 12 39.75 -11.37 -16.86
N GLY A 13 39.33 -11.12 -18.11
CA GLY A 13 39.41 -12.17 -19.15
C GLY A 13 38.20 -13.06 -19.46
N TYR A 14 37.20 -13.23 -18.60
CA TYR A 14 35.97 -13.97 -18.94
C TYR A 14 34.74 -13.40 -18.21
N ALA A 15 33.80 -12.83 -18.95
CA ALA A 15 32.51 -12.40 -18.41
C ALA A 15 31.62 -13.63 -18.16
N LEU A 16 31.69 -14.21 -16.97
CA LEU A 16 30.71 -15.18 -16.50
C LEU A 16 29.47 -14.42 -16.04
N TYR A 17 28.39 -14.47 -16.84
CA TYR A 17 27.09 -13.97 -16.43
C TYR A 17 26.51 -14.94 -15.39
N LEU A 18 26.62 -14.59 -14.10
CA LEU A 18 25.87 -15.27 -13.06
C LEU A 18 24.43 -14.73 -13.09
N ILE A 19 23.49 -15.59 -13.47
CA ILE A 19 22.06 -15.31 -13.36
C ILE A 19 21.69 -15.45 -11.88
N VAL A 20 21.46 -14.33 -11.20
CA VAL A 20 20.97 -14.31 -9.83
C VAL A 20 19.44 -14.37 -9.87
N TRP A 21 18.87 -15.49 -9.46
CA TRP A 21 17.43 -15.61 -9.21
C TRP A 21 17.09 -14.91 -7.89
N GLN A 22 16.62 -13.67 -7.95
CA GLN A 22 16.08 -13.00 -6.77
C GLN A 22 14.59 -13.37 -6.64
N ASP A 23 14.29 -14.18 -5.63
CA ASP A 23 12.91 -14.39 -5.18
C ASP A 23 12.35 -13.04 -4.69
N TRP A 24 11.23 -12.59 -5.26
CA TRP A 24 10.68 -11.26 -4.95
C TRP A 24 9.53 -11.37 -3.95
N GLN A 25 9.58 -10.62 -2.86
CA GLN A 25 8.54 -10.68 -1.84
C GLN A 25 7.66 -9.44 -1.90
N VAL A 26 6.38 -9.64 -1.59
CA VAL A 26 5.43 -8.56 -1.40
C VAL A 26 5.37 -8.26 0.08
N HIS A 27 5.48 -6.99 0.43
CA HIS A 27 5.34 -6.52 1.81
C HIS A 27 4.20 -5.52 1.92
N VAL A 28 3.64 -5.41 3.11
CA VAL A 28 2.67 -4.38 3.46
C VAL A 28 3.22 -3.58 4.63
N THR A 29 3.09 -2.27 4.55
CA THR A 29 3.36 -1.35 5.66
C THR A 29 2.08 -0.63 6.04
N SER A 30 1.91 -0.26 7.31
CA SER A 30 0.78 0.51 7.82
C SER A 30 1.27 1.73 8.61
N THR A 31 0.48 2.80 8.58
CA THR A 31 0.61 3.90 9.54
C THR A 31 -0.13 3.55 10.83
N PRO A 32 0.37 3.98 12.01
CA PRO A 32 -0.43 3.91 13.23
C PRO A 32 -1.65 4.83 13.11
N ALA A 33 -2.72 4.52 13.85
CA ALA A 33 -3.95 5.29 13.84
C ALA A 33 -4.62 5.31 15.21
N GLU A 34 -5.39 6.37 15.48
CA GLU A 34 -6.32 6.41 16.62
C GLU A 34 -7.69 5.86 16.18
N VAL A 35 -8.45 5.29 17.12
CA VAL A 35 -9.84 4.88 16.87
C VAL A 35 -10.63 6.07 16.28
N GLY A 36 -11.33 5.82 15.18
CA GLY A 36 -12.08 6.83 14.42
C GLY A 36 -11.23 7.67 13.46
N GLY A 37 -9.91 7.56 13.50
CA GLY A 37 -9.02 8.16 12.51
C GLY A 37 -8.82 7.27 11.27
N PRO A 38 -8.20 7.81 10.21
CA PRO A 38 -7.82 7.02 9.05
C PRO A 38 -6.50 6.28 9.29
N ALA A 39 -6.29 5.17 8.57
CA ALA A 39 -5.00 4.50 8.44
C ALA A 39 -4.67 4.28 6.96
N LEU A 40 -3.39 4.42 6.61
CA LEU A 40 -2.87 4.10 5.29
C LEU A 40 -2.11 2.79 5.35
N LEU A 41 -2.46 1.85 4.48
CA LEU A 41 -1.68 0.66 4.18
C LEU A 41 -1.07 0.77 2.78
N THR A 42 0.19 0.40 2.64
CA THR A 42 0.93 0.47 1.38
C THR A 42 1.46 -0.91 1.02
N CYS A 43 1.09 -1.39 -0.17
CA CYS A 43 1.65 -2.61 -0.75
C CYS A 43 2.98 -2.25 -1.44
N THR A 44 4.05 -2.97 -1.10
CA THR A 44 5.38 -2.70 -1.61
C THR A 44 5.99 -3.95 -2.23
N THR A 45 6.72 -3.74 -3.32
CA THR A 45 7.51 -4.74 -4.03
C THR A 45 8.86 -4.13 -4.40
N PRO A 46 9.88 -4.94 -4.72
CA PRO A 46 11.12 -4.44 -5.27
C PRO A 46 10.87 -3.57 -6.50
N ALA A 47 11.64 -2.50 -6.66
CA ALA A 47 11.46 -1.53 -7.75
C ALA A 47 11.53 -2.17 -9.13
N ALA A 48 12.41 -3.17 -9.32
CA ALA A 48 12.51 -3.93 -10.55
C ALA A 48 11.15 -4.52 -10.97
N VAL A 49 10.39 -5.07 -10.02
CA VAL A 49 9.09 -5.73 -10.23
C VAL A 49 7.95 -4.74 -10.44
N ARG A 50 8.02 -3.58 -9.79
CA ARG A 50 6.93 -2.60 -9.74
C ARG A 50 6.50 -2.10 -11.14
N GLU A 51 7.40 -2.04 -12.11
CA GLU A 51 7.10 -1.51 -13.45
C GLU A 51 6.12 -2.34 -14.27
N HIS A 52 5.97 -3.64 -13.98
CA HIS A 52 5.12 -4.57 -14.71
C HIS A 52 4.28 -5.45 -13.78
N ALA A 53 4.24 -5.09 -12.51
CA ALA A 53 3.37 -5.68 -11.53
C ALA A 53 2.16 -4.77 -11.26
N SER A 54 1.05 -5.38 -10.87
CA SER A 54 -0.14 -4.67 -10.45
C SER A 54 -0.72 -5.28 -9.19
N VAL A 55 -1.30 -4.46 -8.31
CA VAL A 55 -2.03 -5.00 -7.15
C VAL A 55 -3.31 -5.66 -7.65
N ALA A 56 -3.42 -6.95 -7.36
CA ALA A 56 -4.50 -7.77 -7.86
C ALA A 56 -5.65 -7.91 -6.86
N ALA A 57 -5.39 -7.77 -5.56
CA ALA A 57 -6.41 -7.64 -4.51
C ALA A 57 -5.81 -7.24 -3.17
N TRP A 58 -6.63 -6.62 -2.32
CA TRP A 58 -6.42 -6.49 -0.89
C TRP A 58 -7.31 -7.45 -0.12
N TYR A 59 -6.86 -7.85 1.07
CA TYR A 59 -7.56 -8.78 1.94
C TYR A 59 -7.61 -8.25 3.37
N ARG A 60 -8.71 -8.56 4.06
CA ARG A 60 -8.89 -8.42 5.52
C ARG A 60 -9.39 -9.76 6.05
N ASP A 61 -8.62 -10.42 6.92
CA ASP A 61 -8.98 -11.72 7.51
C ASP A 61 -9.41 -12.77 6.46
N GLU A 62 -8.69 -12.85 5.34
CA GLU A 62 -9.00 -13.67 4.14
C GLU A 62 -10.12 -13.16 3.21
N ALA A 63 -10.98 -12.25 3.67
CA ALA A 63 -11.99 -11.67 2.80
C ALA A 63 -11.36 -10.67 1.82
N VAL A 64 -11.69 -10.80 0.53
CA VAL A 64 -11.26 -9.85 -0.50
C VAL A 64 -11.95 -8.51 -0.27
N LEU A 65 -11.16 -7.47 -0.08
CA LEU A 65 -11.64 -6.09 -0.08
C LEU A 65 -11.94 -5.71 -1.52
N SER A 66 -13.22 -5.65 -1.85
CA SER A 66 -13.66 -5.21 -3.17
C SER A 66 -13.28 -3.74 -3.35
N ALA A 67 -12.93 -3.37 -4.58
CA ALA A 67 -12.90 -1.97 -5.02
C ALA A 67 -14.36 -1.46 -5.07
N GLY A 68 -15.00 -1.35 -3.91
CA GLY A 68 -16.35 -0.82 -3.78
C GLY A 68 -16.39 0.65 -4.19
N ASP A 69 -17.56 1.26 -4.04
CA ASP A 69 -17.76 2.66 -4.37
C ASP A 69 -16.72 3.54 -3.65
N HIS A 70 -15.76 4.05 -4.43
CA HIS A 70 -14.51 4.63 -3.89
C HIS A 70 -14.81 5.82 -2.97
N PHE A 71 -15.97 6.45 -3.16
CA PHE A 71 -16.39 7.66 -2.47
C PHE A 71 -17.09 7.41 -1.13
N SER A 72 -17.75 6.27 -0.95
CA SER A 72 -18.64 6.04 0.20
C SER A 72 -18.29 4.80 1.05
N GLY A 73 -17.43 3.92 0.54
CA GLY A 73 -17.02 2.71 1.25
C GLY A 73 -16.14 2.98 2.49
N PRO A 74 -16.10 2.03 3.46
CA PRO A 74 -15.24 2.12 4.65
C PRO A 74 -13.74 2.12 4.31
N THR A 75 -13.41 1.58 3.13
CA THR A 75 -12.07 1.53 2.58
C THR A 75 -12.03 2.23 1.22
N LEU A 76 -10.90 2.82 0.89
CA LEU A 76 -10.64 3.45 -0.39
C LEU A 76 -9.32 2.92 -0.96
N LEU A 77 -9.36 2.40 -2.19
CA LEU A 77 -8.17 2.05 -2.96
C LEU A 77 -7.71 3.24 -3.77
N VAL A 78 -6.41 3.49 -3.75
CA VAL A 78 -5.78 4.61 -4.45
C VAL A 78 -4.44 4.17 -5.02
N ASP A 79 -3.84 5.02 -5.87
CA ASP A 79 -2.56 4.74 -6.51
C ASP A 79 -2.61 3.41 -7.28
N GLU A 80 -3.61 3.25 -8.16
CA GLU A 80 -3.89 2.00 -8.90
C GLU A 80 -4.02 0.74 -8.00
N GLY A 81 -4.43 0.93 -6.75
CA GLY A 81 -4.59 -0.13 -5.77
C GLY A 81 -3.33 -0.44 -4.95
N TRP A 82 -2.21 0.25 -5.19
CA TRP A 82 -0.99 0.12 -4.37
C TRP A 82 -1.17 0.57 -2.93
N LYS A 83 -2.17 1.40 -2.67
CA LYS A 83 -2.46 1.95 -1.35
C LYS A 83 -3.92 1.71 -0.98
N LEU A 84 -4.14 1.28 0.24
CA LEU A 84 -5.45 1.07 0.86
C LEU A 84 -5.60 2.04 2.02
N ILE A 85 -6.65 2.85 1.97
CA ILE A 85 -7.01 3.76 3.06
C ILE A 85 -8.20 3.15 3.81
N VAL A 86 -8.02 2.87 5.10
CA VAL A 86 -9.12 2.58 6.03
C VAL A 86 -9.58 3.93 6.58
N ARG A 87 -10.81 4.34 6.29
CA ARG A 87 -11.28 5.71 6.59
C ARG A 87 -11.53 5.96 8.08
N PHE A 88 -12.08 4.96 8.75
CA PHE A 88 -12.45 5.00 10.16
C PHE A 88 -12.00 3.71 10.82
N VAL A 89 -10.81 3.75 11.41
CA VAL A 89 -10.21 2.63 12.12
C VAL A 89 -11.02 2.32 13.37
N ARG A 90 -11.26 1.03 13.61
CA ARG A 90 -11.96 0.54 14.78
C ARG A 90 -11.06 -0.34 15.63
N VAL A 91 -11.52 -0.68 16.83
CA VAL A 91 -10.75 -1.53 17.75
C VAL A 91 -10.53 -2.92 17.15
N GLU A 92 -11.49 -3.44 16.38
CA GLU A 92 -11.34 -4.72 15.68
C GLU A 92 -10.20 -4.73 14.65
N ASP A 93 -9.83 -3.56 14.11
CA ASP A 93 -8.76 -3.46 13.10
C ASP A 93 -7.36 -3.66 13.67
N ALA A 94 -7.21 -3.57 15.00
CA ALA A 94 -5.97 -3.93 15.70
C ALA A 94 -5.68 -5.44 15.65
N SER A 95 -6.73 -6.25 15.57
CA SER A 95 -6.65 -7.71 15.45
C SER A 95 -6.83 -8.22 14.03
N ALA A 96 -7.34 -7.38 13.12
CA ALA A 96 -7.57 -7.76 11.74
C ALA A 96 -6.26 -7.91 10.96
N GLN A 97 -6.21 -8.91 10.10
CA GLN A 97 -5.05 -9.23 9.27
C GLN A 97 -5.21 -8.69 7.86
N TYR A 98 -4.45 -7.65 7.55
CA TYR A 98 -4.42 -7.02 6.24
C TYR A 98 -3.27 -7.56 5.39
N SER A 99 -3.57 -7.91 4.14
CA SER A 99 -2.54 -8.31 3.17
C SER A 99 -2.91 -7.85 1.76
N CYS A 100 -1.92 -7.73 0.89
CA CYS A 100 -2.12 -7.47 -0.53
C CYS A 100 -1.60 -8.65 -1.36
N SER A 101 -2.12 -8.79 -2.57
CA SER A 101 -1.54 -9.67 -3.58
C SER A 101 -1.22 -8.91 -4.83
N VAL A 102 -0.09 -9.26 -5.43
CA VAL A 102 0.48 -8.60 -6.61
C VAL A 102 0.62 -9.62 -7.71
N LEU A 103 0.23 -9.23 -8.92
CA LEU A 103 0.36 -10.01 -10.14
C LEU A 103 1.49 -9.44 -10.99
N ASP A 104 2.51 -10.24 -11.28
CA ASP A 104 3.55 -9.93 -12.26
C ASP A 104 3.04 -10.27 -13.66
N SER A 105 2.87 -9.26 -14.52
CA SER A 105 2.32 -9.45 -15.87
C SER A 105 3.28 -10.18 -16.83
N LEU A 106 4.59 -10.20 -16.55
CA LEU A 106 5.57 -10.89 -17.40
C LEU A 106 5.59 -12.39 -17.14
N THR A 107 5.43 -12.80 -15.88
CA THR A 107 5.51 -14.21 -15.48
C THR A 107 4.14 -14.84 -15.26
N GLY A 108 3.09 -14.02 -15.08
CA GLY A 108 1.77 -14.46 -14.63
C GLY A 108 1.74 -14.90 -13.17
N GLU A 109 2.84 -14.74 -12.44
CA GLU A 109 2.94 -15.16 -11.05
C GLU A 109 2.19 -14.19 -10.13
N ARG A 110 1.36 -14.74 -9.24
CA ARG A 110 0.69 -13.97 -8.19
C ARG A 110 1.28 -14.29 -6.83
N ARG A 111 1.76 -13.28 -6.12
CA ARG A 111 2.28 -13.42 -4.76
C ARG A 111 1.46 -12.61 -3.78
N ARG A 112 1.24 -13.17 -2.59
CA ARG A 112 0.55 -12.49 -1.48
C ARG A 112 1.57 -12.12 -0.42
N SER A 113 1.39 -10.95 0.18
CA SER A 113 2.23 -10.49 1.28
C SER A 113 1.99 -11.28 2.55
N THR A 114 2.96 -11.25 3.45
CA THR A 114 2.69 -11.57 4.87
C THR A 114 1.64 -10.59 5.41
N PRO A 115 0.65 -11.07 6.18
CA PRO A 115 -0.35 -10.19 6.77
C PRO A 115 0.23 -9.31 7.88
N ILE A 116 -0.33 -8.12 8.05
CA ILE A 116 -0.04 -7.20 9.16
C ILE A 116 -1.33 -6.73 9.82
N SER A 117 -1.24 -6.23 11.05
CA SER A 117 -2.33 -5.48 11.69
C SER A 117 -2.02 -3.99 11.71
N ILE A 118 -3.04 -3.18 11.99
CA ILE A 118 -2.90 -1.74 12.22
C ILE A 118 -2.58 -1.53 13.70
N ASP A 119 -1.61 -0.67 14.00
CA ASP A 119 -1.39 -0.21 15.38
C ASP A 119 -2.47 0.82 15.74
N VAL A 120 -3.41 0.41 16.59
CA VAL A 120 -4.59 1.21 16.94
C VAL A 120 -4.49 1.73 18.37
N ALA A 121 -4.34 3.04 18.50
CA ALA A 121 -4.37 3.74 19.77
C ALA A 121 -5.81 4.16 20.14
N PRO A 122 -6.14 4.26 21.45
CA PRO A 122 -7.41 4.83 21.88
C PRO A 122 -7.54 6.29 21.43
N MET A 123 -8.78 6.73 21.17
CA MET A 123 -9.05 8.11 20.78
C MET A 123 -8.61 9.08 21.88
N SER A 124 -7.80 10.07 21.50
CA SER A 124 -7.40 11.17 22.38
C SER A 124 -8.59 12.06 22.74
N SER A 125 -8.63 12.63 23.95
CA SER A 125 -9.77 13.49 24.38
C SER A 125 -9.86 14.83 23.63
N SER A 126 -8.71 15.36 23.21
CA SER A 126 -8.59 16.53 22.37
C SER A 126 -7.26 16.46 21.63
N SER A 127 -7.29 16.57 20.31
CA SER A 127 -6.09 16.56 19.46
C SER A 127 -6.22 17.57 18.34
N ALA A 128 -5.17 18.39 18.19
CA ALA A 128 -5.04 19.27 17.03
C ALA A 128 -4.96 18.44 15.75
N PRO A 129 -5.41 18.97 14.59
CA PRO A 129 -5.33 18.27 13.32
C PRO A 129 -3.89 17.82 13.00
N ARG A 130 -3.70 16.52 12.81
CA ARG A 130 -2.41 15.94 12.39
C ARG A 130 -2.59 15.18 11.09
N ALA A 131 -1.65 15.36 10.17
CA ALA A 131 -1.58 14.54 8.96
C ALA A 131 -1.15 13.11 9.35
N VAL A 132 -1.91 12.11 8.91
CA VAL A 132 -1.64 10.70 9.21
C VAL A 132 -0.51 10.15 8.33
N ALA A 133 -0.38 10.66 7.10
CA ALA A 133 0.77 10.40 6.25
C ALA A 133 1.42 11.75 5.84
N PRO A 134 2.68 12.01 6.22
CA PRO A 134 3.41 13.15 5.70
C PRO A 134 3.82 12.87 4.25
N GLY A 135 3.39 13.69 3.30
CA GLY A 135 3.83 13.58 1.91
C GLY A 135 2.91 14.24 0.90
N THR A 136 3.43 14.49 -0.29
CA THR A 136 2.66 14.88 -1.47
C THR A 136 1.90 13.66 -1.99
N TRP A 137 0.58 13.81 -2.16
CA TRP A 137 -0.21 12.78 -2.81
C TRP A 137 0.01 12.85 -4.33
N GLU A 138 0.44 11.75 -4.93
CA GLU A 138 0.49 11.60 -6.37
C GLU A 138 -0.70 10.77 -6.83
N ALA A 139 -1.45 11.29 -7.80
CA ALA A 139 -2.56 10.59 -8.42
C ALA A 139 -2.40 10.64 -9.94
N SER A 140 -2.44 9.47 -10.57
CA SER A 140 -2.55 9.32 -12.01
C SER A 140 -4.01 8.97 -12.36
N ALA A 141 -4.52 9.62 -13.40
CA ALA A 141 -5.84 9.30 -13.95
C ALA A 141 -5.77 9.28 -15.47
N ARG A 142 -6.57 8.42 -16.09
CA ARG A 142 -6.75 8.44 -17.55
C ARG A 142 -7.43 9.75 -17.94
N ARG A 143 -7.18 10.23 -19.15
CA ARG A 143 -7.84 11.43 -19.68
C ARG A 143 -9.36 11.25 -19.62
N GLY A 144 -10.06 12.14 -18.92
CA GLY A 144 -11.50 12.07 -18.70
C GLY A 144 -11.95 11.10 -17.59
N GLY A 145 -11.02 10.50 -16.86
CA GLY A 145 -11.30 9.74 -15.64
C GLY A 145 -11.16 10.59 -14.38
N ASP A 146 -11.60 10.03 -13.25
CA ASP A 146 -11.57 10.69 -11.96
C ASP A 146 -10.21 10.54 -11.27
N ALA A 147 -9.77 11.59 -10.58
CA ALA A 147 -8.60 11.56 -9.71
C ALA A 147 -9.05 11.78 -8.25
N VAL A 148 -8.61 10.91 -7.34
CA VAL A 148 -8.95 11.01 -5.91
C VAL A 148 -7.71 11.45 -5.14
N LEU A 149 -7.81 12.63 -4.50
CA LEU A 149 -6.78 13.19 -3.62
C LEU A 149 -7.28 13.13 -2.17
N PRO A 150 -6.93 12.09 -1.40
CA PRO A 150 -7.41 11.92 -0.04
C PRO A 150 -6.74 12.91 0.92
N CYS A 151 -7.55 13.62 1.71
CA CYS A 151 -7.07 14.41 2.84
C CYS A 151 -7.02 13.51 4.09
N MET A 152 -5.84 12.97 4.40
CA MET A 152 -5.65 12.08 5.55
C MET A 152 -5.23 12.88 6.78
N VAL A 153 -6.21 13.54 7.41
CA VAL A 153 -6.03 14.32 8.64
C VAL A 153 -6.92 13.76 9.75
N HIS A 154 -6.37 13.65 10.95
CA HIS A 154 -7.11 13.27 12.15
C HIS A 154 -7.09 14.39 13.18
N ALA A 155 -8.25 14.71 13.76
CA ALA A 155 -8.40 15.64 14.87
C ALA A 155 -9.58 15.23 15.74
N ASN A 156 -9.52 15.56 17.02
CA ASN A 156 -10.65 15.47 17.92
C ASN A 156 -10.84 16.81 18.65
N PRO A 157 -11.97 17.53 18.47
CA PRO A 157 -13.13 17.20 17.62
C PRO A 157 -12.80 17.26 16.12
N PRO A 158 -13.64 16.67 15.24
CA PRO A 158 -13.43 16.68 13.79
C PRO A 158 -13.24 18.11 13.25
N PRO A 159 -12.27 18.33 12.34
CA PRO A 159 -11.98 19.66 11.83
C PRO A 159 -13.06 20.12 10.85
N THR A 160 -13.25 21.44 10.72
CA THR A 160 -14.04 22.03 9.64
C THR A 160 -13.12 22.31 8.46
N ILE A 161 -13.39 21.71 7.30
CA ILE A 161 -12.64 21.95 6.06
C ILE A 161 -13.33 23.10 5.32
N THR A 162 -12.64 24.24 5.15
CA THR A 162 -13.11 25.43 4.42
C THR A 162 -12.28 25.70 3.19
#